data_AF-A0A954R2I4-F1
#
_entry.id   AF-A0A954R2I4-F1
#
_cell.length_a   1.000
_cell.length_b   1.000
_cell.length_c   1.000
_cell.angle_alpha   90.00
_cell.angle_beta   90.00
_cell.angle_gamma   90.00
#
_symmetry.space_group_name_H-M   'P 1'
#
loop_
_entity.id
_entity.type
_entity.pdbx_description
1 polymer ?
#
loop_
_entity_poly.entity_id
_entity_poly.type
_entity_poly.pdbx_seq_one_letter_code
_entity_poly.pdbx_strand_id
1 'polypeptide(L)'
;MKLTQLLRPRVVVLLGLWSLPVLLCIAISVIALYQTGWLVVIAGLLPLAWMAAWLVSRCWPPPKLNRSSRWAPLRASDFWTPQDVAAIEVVEEFRRQVADVNQLTIVDPSRYIQDAQELMQKLAEHFHPNANLSSLEPLRVLKPLTLVEILSVIHLAVEDLENWMLENVPGSNLATVGHLGQLPRLAKAWDIGQSIFFIATSIANPSRL
;
A
#
# COMPACT_ATOMS: atom_id res chain seq x y z
N MET A 1 11.42 9.37 -23.67
CA MET A 1 12.77 9.97 -23.82
C MET A 1 13.80 8.85 -23.82
N LYS A 2 14.87 9.02 -24.61
CA LYS A 2 15.72 8.00 -25.25
C LYS A 2 16.37 6.95 -24.31
N LEU A 3 15.99 5.67 -24.50
CA LEU A 3 16.57 4.47 -23.86
C LEU A 3 18.06 4.24 -24.23
N THR A 4 18.56 4.91 -25.26
CA THR A 4 19.94 4.80 -25.76
C THR A 4 20.96 5.66 -24.99
N GLN A 5 20.54 6.49 -24.01
CA GLN A 5 21.46 7.26 -23.17
C GLN A 5 21.99 6.50 -21.94
N LEU A 6 21.39 5.36 -21.56
CA LEU A 6 21.89 4.51 -20.47
C LEU A 6 23.10 3.66 -20.89
N LEU A 7 23.30 3.44 -22.19
CA LEU A 7 24.48 2.81 -22.78
C LEU A 7 25.64 3.81 -22.96
N ARG A 8 25.89 4.67 -21.96
CA ARG A 8 27.18 5.34 -21.90
C ARG A 8 28.23 4.24 -21.68
N PRO A 9 29.27 4.10 -22.53
CA PRO A 9 30.29 3.06 -22.36
C PRO A 9 30.92 3.11 -20.96
N ARG A 10 30.96 4.31 -20.37
CA ARG A 10 31.38 4.54 -18.98
C ARG A 10 30.55 3.79 -17.93
N VAL A 11 29.23 3.68 -18.10
CA VAL A 11 28.34 2.99 -17.13
C VAL A 11 28.50 1.48 -17.26
N VAL A 12 28.62 0.96 -18.48
CA VAL A 12 28.90 -0.47 -18.73
C VAL A 12 30.26 -0.86 -18.16
N VAL A 13 31.28 -0.02 -18.34
CA VAL A 13 32.61 -0.23 -17.76
C VAL A 13 32.59 -0.15 -16.24
N LEU A 14 31.86 0.81 -15.65
CA LEU A 14 31.72 0.91 -14.18
C LEU A 14 30.97 -0.28 -13.59
N LEU A 15 29.86 -0.71 -14.19
CA LEU A 15 29.11 -1.91 -13.76
C LEU A 15 29.94 -3.17 -13.93
N GLY A 16 30.67 -3.30 -15.05
CA GLY A 16 31.59 -4.39 -15.29
C GLY A 16 32.69 -4.43 -14.23
N LEU A 17 33.37 -3.32 -13.98
CA LEU A 17 34.45 -3.22 -13.00
C LEU A 17 33.96 -3.46 -11.56
N TRP A 18 32.73 -3.04 -11.24
CA TRP A 18 32.11 -3.25 -9.93
C TRP A 18 31.63 -4.69 -9.72
N SER A 19 31.11 -5.35 -10.74
CA SER A 19 30.65 -6.74 -10.67
C SER A 19 31.79 -7.77 -10.80
N LEU A 20 32.92 -7.38 -11.40
CA LEU A 20 34.09 -8.23 -11.59
C LEU A 20 34.64 -8.88 -10.30
N PRO A 21 34.86 -8.16 -9.18
CA PRO A 21 35.30 -8.79 -7.93
C PRO A 21 34.27 -9.78 -7.37
N VAL A 22 32.96 -9.50 -7.53
CA VAL A 22 31.89 -10.41 -7.09
C VAL A 22 31.89 -11.68 -7.93
N LEU A 23 32.01 -11.54 -9.25
CA LEU A 23 32.13 -12.66 -10.19
C LEU A 23 33.37 -13.51 -9.93
N LEU A 24 34.51 -12.88 -9.65
CA LEU A 24 35.75 -13.58 -9.27
C LEU A 24 35.57 -14.34 -7.96
N CYS A 25 34.96 -13.72 -6.93
CA CYS A 25 34.65 -14.41 -5.68
C CYS A 25 33.73 -15.63 -5.91
N ILE A 26 32.70 -15.49 -6.76
CA ILE A 26 31.81 -16.61 -7.10
C ILE A 26 32.60 -17.70 -7.83
N ALA A 27 33.39 -17.36 -8.84
CA ALA A 27 34.18 -18.33 -9.60
C ALA A 27 35.21 -19.06 -8.72
N ILE A 28 35.94 -18.32 -7.87
CA ILE A 28 36.90 -18.89 -6.91
C ILE A 28 36.17 -19.79 -5.91
N SER A 29 35.01 -19.36 -5.41
CA SER A 29 34.21 -20.16 -4.47
C SER A 29 33.76 -21.47 -5.12
N VAL A 30 33.27 -21.42 -6.36
CA VAL A 30 32.85 -22.62 -7.12
C VAL A 30 34.04 -23.55 -7.39
N ILE A 31 35.19 -23.02 -7.78
CA ILE A 31 36.41 -23.81 -8.04
C ILE A 31 36.93 -24.43 -6.73
N ALA A 32 36.99 -23.67 -5.64
CA ALA A 32 37.40 -24.15 -4.33
C ALA A 32 36.46 -25.25 -3.82
N LEU A 33 35.15 -25.10 -4.04
CA LEU A 33 34.13 -26.10 -3.74
C LEU A 33 34.27 -27.37 -4.56
N TYR A 34 34.64 -27.23 -5.84
CA TYR A 34 34.91 -28.35 -6.73
C TYR A 34 36.13 -29.16 -6.26
N GLN A 35 37.22 -28.47 -5.89
CA GLN A 35 38.46 -29.14 -5.44
C GLN A 35 38.33 -29.80 -4.07
N THR A 36 37.53 -29.24 -3.16
CA THR A 36 37.35 -29.78 -1.80
C THR A 36 36.35 -30.95 -1.74
N GLY A 37 35.65 -31.27 -2.84
CA GLY A 37 34.65 -32.34 -2.89
C GLY A 37 33.36 -32.02 -2.12
N TRP A 38 33.22 -30.79 -1.60
CA TRP A 38 32.04 -30.34 -0.84
C TRP A 38 30.83 -30.03 -1.72
N LEU A 39 30.96 -30.10 -3.06
CA LEU A 39 29.85 -29.87 -3.98
C LEU A 39 28.65 -30.79 -3.70
N VAL A 40 28.89 -32.05 -3.34
CA VAL A 40 27.79 -32.97 -3.02
C VAL A 40 27.07 -32.55 -1.74
N VAL A 41 27.81 -32.06 -0.74
CA VAL A 41 27.26 -31.59 0.54
C VAL A 41 26.45 -30.31 0.33
N ILE A 42 26.96 -29.35 -0.43
CA ILE A 42 26.23 -28.11 -0.75
C ILE A 42 25.03 -28.38 -1.66
N ALA A 43 25.20 -29.22 -2.69
CA ALA A 43 24.10 -29.63 -3.56
C ALA A 43 22.99 -30.37 -2.81
N GLY A 44 23.31 -31.03 -1.68
CA GLY A 44 22.32 -31.60 -0.76
C GLY A 44 21.71 -30.59 0.21
N LEU A 45 22.50 -29.65 0.75
CA LEU A 45 22.03 -28.61 1.67
C LEU A 45 21.13 -27.58 0.99
N LEU A 46 21.37 -27.26 -0.28
CA LEU A 46 20.62 -26.25 -1.01
C LEU A 46 19.13 -26.60 -1.17
N PRO A 47 18.74 -27.79 -1.66
CA PRO A 47 17.34 -28.21 -1.67
C PRO A 47 16.78 -28.38 -0.24
N LEU A 48 17.60 -28.76 0.75
CA LEU A 48 17.17 -28.85 2.15
C LEU A 48 16.81 -27.47 2.73
N ALA A 49 17.63 -26.45 2.45
CA ALA A 49 17.39 -25.07 2.84
C ALA A 49 16.17 -24.49 2.09
N TRP A 50 16.01 -24.83 0.81
CA TRP A 50 14.81 -24.47 0.03
C TRP A 50 13.55 -25.14 0.58
N MET A 51 13.64 -26.41 0.98
CA MET A 51 12.53 -27.12 1.60
C MET A 51 12.19 -26.52 2.97
N ALA A 52 13.18 -26.12 3.77
CA ALA A 52 12.97 -25.40 5.02
C ALA A 52 12.31 -24.04 4.80
N ALA A 53 12.78 -23.25 3.83
CA ALA A 53 12.16 -21.97 3.46
C ALA A 53 10.72 -22.16 2.97
N TRP A 54 10.48 -23.20 2.16
CA TRP A 54 9.13 -23.57 1.72
C TRP A 54 8.24 -23.94 2.91
N LEU A 55 8.73 -24.74 3.84
CA LEU A 55 8.00 -25.11 5.06
C LEU A 55 7.68 -23.89 5.93
N VAL A 56 8.65 -23.00 6.12
CA VAL A 56 8.46 -21.73 6.84
C VAL A 56 7.40 -20.87 6.13
N SER A 57 7.43 -20.76 4.81
CA SER A 57 6.40 -20.03 4.06
C SER A 57 5.00 -20.65 4.16
N ARG A 58 4.91 -21.97 4.37
CA ARG A 58 3.64 -22.66 4.62
C ARG A 58 3.15 -22.44 6.05
N CYS A 59 4.05 -22.43 7.02
CA CYS A 59 3.74 -22.17 8.43
C CYS A 59 3.51 -20.68 8.73
N TRP A 60 4.02 -19.80 7.86
CA TRP A 60 3.90 -18.35 7.97
C TRP A 60 3.19 -17.81 6.72
N PRO A 61 1.89 -18.11 6.55
CA PRO A 61 1.12 -17.49 5.47
C PRO A 61 1.28 -15.97 5.62
N PRO A 62 1.51 -15.23 4.52
CA PRO A 62 1.56 -13.78 4.60
C PRO A 62 0.30 -13.31 5.30
N PRO A 63 0.40 -12.35 6.25
CA PRO A 63 -0.79 -11.78 6.86
C PRO A 63 -1.68 -11.39 5.70
N LYS A 64 -2.88 -11.98 5.65
CA LYS A 64 -3.87 -11.63 4.64
C LYS A 64 -4.04 -10.14 4.88
N LEU A 65 -3.42 -9.31 4.02
CA LEU A 65 -3.75 -7.90 3.93
C LEU A 65 -5.25 -7.92 3.95
N ASN A 66 -5.82 -7.40 5.03
CA ASN A 66 -7.25 -7.40 5.24
C ASN A 66 -7.73 -6.68 3.99
N ARG A 67 -8.17 -7.44 2.97
CA ARG A 67 -8.69 -6.87 1.75
C ARG A 67 -9.86 -6.15 2.34
N SER A 68 -9.74 -4.84 2.53
CA SER A 68 -10.83 -3.98 2.93
C SER A 68 -11.92 -4.38 1.99
N SER A 69 -12.84 -5.17 2.54
CA SER A 69 -13.50 -6.18 1.75
C SER A 69 -14.45 -5.37 0.92
N ARG A 70 -14.08 -5.16 -0.35
CA ARG A 70 -14.86 -4.42 -1.35
C ARG A 70 -16.33 -4.87 -1.35
N TRP A 71 -16.60 -6.04 -0.76
CA TRP A 71 -17.89 -6.73 -0.71
C TRP A 71 -18.43 -7.05 0.69
N ALA A 72 -17.71 -6.79 1.79
CA ALA A 72 -18.28 -6.94 3.13
C ALA A 72 -18.92 -5.62 3.55
N PRO A 73 -20.19 -5.66 4.02
CA PRO A 73 -20.82 -4.48 4.58
C PRO A 73 -20.06 -4.06 5.85
N LEU A 74 -19.94 -2.75 6.03
CA LEU A 74 -19.53 -2.16 7.30
C LEU A 74 -20.43 -2.69 8.42
N ARG A 75 -19.80 -3.18 9.49
CA ARG A 75 -20.50 -3.74 10.64
C ARG A 75 -20.58 -2.67 11.72
N ALA A 76 -21.79 -2.32 12.13
CA ALA A 76 -22.02 -1.46 13.28
C ALA A 76 -21.46 -2.12 14.55
N SER A 77 -21.00 -1.31 15.49
CA SER A 77 -20.75 -1.80 16.84
C SER A 77 -22.07 -1.99 17.59
N ASP A 78 -22.09 -2.92 18.55
CA ASP A 78 -23.30 -3.30 19.29
C ASP A 78 -23.87 -2.16 20.16
N PHE A 79 -23.08 -1.11 20.43
CA PHE A 79 -23.49 0.04 21.24
C PHE A 79 -24.06 1.22 20.44
N TRP A 80 -24.13 1.14 19.11
CA TRP A 80 -24.58 2.23 18.25
C TRP A 80 -26.10 2.41 18.33
N THR A 81 -26.57 3.66 18.22
CA THR A 81 -28.01 3.92 18.18
C THR A 81 -28.59 3.45 16.83
N PRO A 82 -29.91 3.19 16.75
CA PRO A 82 -30.55 2.83 15.47
C PRO A 82 -30.32 3.88 14.37
N GLN A 83 -30.19 5.15 14.74
CA GLN A 83 -29.87 6.24 13.80
C GLN A 83 -28.43 6.15 13.29
N ASP A 84 -27.47 5.82 14.16
CA ASP A 84 -26.07 5.63 13.77
C ASP A 84 -25.89 4.40 12.86
N VAL A 85 -26.68 3.34 13.12
CA VAL A 85 -26.72 2.16 12.25
C VAL A 85 -27.25 2.52 10.86
N ALA A 86 -28.27 3.39 10.78
CA ALA A 86 -28.78 3.87 9.49
C ALA A 86 -27.76 4.75 8.74
N ALA A 87 -26.93 5.51 9.47
CA ALA A 87 -25.86 6.29 8.86
C ALA A 87 -24.80 5.42 8.15
N ILE A 88 -24.63 4.15 8.56
CA ILE A 88 -23.76 3.20 7.85
C ILE A 88 -24.20 3.00 6.40
N GLU A 89 -25.51 3.00 6.14
CA GLU A 89 -26.03 2.82 4.79
C GLU A 89 -25.63 3.99 3.88
N VAL A 90 -25.61 5.22 4.42
CA VAL A 90 -25.12 6.41 3.72
C VAL A 90 -23.63 6.28 3.39
N VAL A 91 -22.82 5.78 4.32
CA VAL A 91 -21.39 5.53 4.10
C VAL A 91 -21.18 4.43 3.05
N GLU A 92 -21.95 3.34 3.10
CA GLU A 92 -21.89 2.25 2.12
C GLU A 92 -22.35 2.68 0.73
N GLU A 93 -23.34 3.57 0.64
CA GLU A 93 -23.76 4.16 -0.62
C GLU A 93 -22.65 5.04 -1.19
N PHE A 94 -22.07 5.93 -0.37
CA PHE A 94 -20.94 6.76 -0.77
C PHE A 94 -19.75 5.91 -1.24
N ARG A 95 -19.40 4.88 -0.47
CA ARG A 95 -18.34 3.92 -0.82
C ARG A 95 -18.59 3.21 -2.15
N ARG A 96 -19.84 2.93 -2.50
CA ARG A 96 -20.22 2.36 -3.82
C ARG A 96 -20.11 3.38 -4.95
N GLN A 97 -20.35 4.66 -4.67
CA GLN A 97 -20.27 5.76 -5.65
C GLN A 97 -18.82 6.18 -5.94
N VAL A 98 -17.92 6.09 -4.96
CA VAL A 98 -16.50 6.39 -5.16
C VAL A 98 -15.89 5.35 -6.11
N ALA A 99 -15.70 5.75 -7.36
CA ALA A 99 -15.14 4.90 -8.41
C ALA A 99 -13.75 4.36 -8.03
N ASP A 100 -13.46 3.14 -8.49
CA ASP A 100 -12.21 2.41 -8.24
C ASP A 100 -11.00 3.35 -8.36
N VAL A 101 -10.26 3.52 -7.27
CA VAL A 101 -9.26 4.58 -7.16
C VAL A 101 -8.13 4.28 -8.15
N ASN A 102 -8.10 5.02 -9.26
CA ASN A 102 -7.05 4.91 -10.26
C ASN A 102 -5.71 5.32 -9.62
N GLN A 103 -4.62 4.62 -9.96
CA GLN A 103 -3.29 4.82 -9.36
C GLN A 103 -2.79 6.26 -9.45
N LEU A 104 -3.18 7.00 -10.50
CA LEU A 104 -2.85 8.41 -10.66
C LEU A 104 -3.60 9.32 -9.68
N THR A 105 -4.81 8.95 -9.29
CA THR A 105 -5.65 9.74 -8.38
C THR A 105 -5.35 9.43 -6.91
N ILE A 106 -4.70 8.30 -6.61
CA ILE A 106 -4.24 7.98 -5.25
C ILE A 106 -3.27 9.04 -4.71
N VAL A 107 -2.53 9.70 -5.60
CA VAL A 107 -1.48 10.67 -5.27
C VAL A 107 -2.04 12.09 -5.04
N ASP A 108 -3.31 12.33 -5.37
CA ASP A 108 -3.90 13.66 -5.23
C ASP A 108 -4.55 13.85 -3.83
N PRO A 109 -3.92 14.61 -2.92
CA PRO A 109 -4.46 14.85 -1.58
C PRO A 109 -5.78 15.63 -1.62
N SER A 110 -5.99 16.46 -2.65
CA SER A 110 -7.19 17.31 -2.74
C SER A 110 -8.46 16.50 -2.95
N ARG A 111 -8.37 15.38 -3.67
CA ARG A 111 -9.48 14.44 -3.85
C ARG A 111 -9.99 13.89 -2.52
N TYR A 112 -9.10 13.45 -1.63
CA TYR A 112 -9.52 12.88 -0.34
C TYR A 112 -10.21 13.93 0.55
N ILE A 113 -9.79 15.19 0.47
CA ILE A 113 -10.43 16.28 1.21
C ILE A 113 -11.84 16.52 0.65
N GLN A 114 -12.00 16.52 -0.67
CA GLN A 114 -13.32 16.69 -1.31
C GLN A 114 -14.24 15.51 -1.00
N ASP A 115 -13.76 14.28 -1.11
CA ASP A 115 -14.52 13.06 -0.79
C ASP A 115 -14.97 13.08 0.70
N ALA A 116 -14.08 13.52 1.61
CA ALA A 116 -14.42 13.67 3.02
C ALA A 116 -15.46 14.77 3.28
N GLN A 117 -15.39 15.90 2.57
CA GLN A 117 -16.37 16.98 2.67
C GLN A 117 -17.75 16.54 2.15
N GLU A 118 -17.79 15.83 1.02
CA GLU A 118 -19.03 15.30 0.45
C GLU A 118 -19.68 14.27 1.39
N LEU A 119 -18.89 13.34 1.93
CA LEU A 119 -19.39 12.36 2.90
C LEU A 119 -19.90 13.03 4.18
N MET A 120 -19.15 14.02 4.71
CA MET A 120 -19.57 14.78 5.87
C MET A 120 -20.90 15.49 5.64
N GLN A 121 -21.11 16.06 4.44
CA GLN A 121 -22.37 16.70 4.08
C GLN A 121 -23.53 15.69 4.05
N LYS A 122 -23.35 14.53 3.39
CA LYS A 122 -24.37 13.48 3.34
C LYS A 122 -24.76 12.98 4.73
N LEU A 123 -23.77 12.83 5.63
CA LEU A 123 -24.02 12.45 7.03
C LEU A 123 -24.75 13.57 7.79
N ALA A 124 -24.36 14.84 7.61
CA ALA A 124 -25.04 15.95 8.25
C ALA A 124 -26.51 16.07 7.83
N GLU A 125 -26.81 15.85 6.54
CA GLU A 125 -28.19 15.79 6.02
C GLU A 125 -28.98 14.62 6.65
N HIS A 126 -28.35 13.47 6.86
CA HIS A 126 -28.99 12.32 7.51
C HIS A 126 -29.34 12.58 8.99
N PHE A 127 -28.45 13.20 9.76
CA PHE A 127 -28.69 13.50 11.17
C PHE A 127 -29.58 14.73 11.39
N HIS A 128 -29.61 15.68 10.45
CA HIS A 128 -30.37 16.92 10.56
C HIS A 128 -31.21 17.25 9.31
N PRO A 129 -32.21 16.42 8.97
CA PRO A 129 -32.98 16.56 7.72
C PRO A 129 -33.80 17.86 7.63
N ASN A 130 -34.11 18.48 8.78
CA ASN A 130 -34.90 19.72 8.86
C ASN A 130 -34.04 20.99 8.97
N ALA A 131 -32.72 20.87 9.01
CA ALA A 131 -31.84 22.03 8.90
C ALA A 131 -31.82 22.44 7.43
N ASN A 132 -32.26 23.67 7.10
CA ASN A 132 -32.12 24.24 5.77
C ASN A 132 -30.61 24.40 5.43
N LEU A 133 -29.97 23.30 4.99
CA LEU A 133 -28.54 23.21 4.68
C LEU A 133 -28.20 23.86 3.31
N SER A 134 -29.21 24.26 2.54
CA SER A 134 -29.05 24.89 1.23
C SER A 134 -28.52 26.33 1.27
N SER A 135 -28.40 26.94 2.46
CA SER A 135 -27.89 28.30 2.62
C SER A 135 -26.99 28.44 3.85
N LEU A 136 -25.70 28.22 3.58
CA LEU A 136 -24.52 28.61 4.38
C LEU A 136 -24.25 27.87 5.71
N GLU A 137 -23.05 27.26 5.68
CA GLU A 137 -22.16 26.91 6.79
C GLU A 137 -22.39 25.54 7.45
N PRO A 138 -21.65 24.48 7.03
CA PRO A 138 -21.46 23.24 7.79
C PRO A 138 -21.12 23.50 9.26
N LEU A 139 -20.38 24.59 9.53
CA LEU A 139 -20.01 25.08 10.86
C LEU A 139 -21.20 25.46 11.76
N ARG A 140 -22.38 25.70 11.19
CA ARG A 140 -23.58 26.04 11.97
C ARG A 140 -24.17 24.83 12.70
N VAL A 141 -23.98 23.62 12.16
CA VAL A 141 -24.34 22.35 12.82
C VAL A 141 -23.43 22.07 14.02
N LEU A 142 -22.20 22.60 14.02
CA LEU A 142 -21.27 22.53 15.15
C LEU A 142 -21.46 23.63 16.19
N LYS A 143 -22.28 24.66 15.95
CA LYS A 143 -22.53 25.73 16.93
C LYS A 143 -23.04 25.28 18.30
N PRO A 144 -23.88 24.23 18.44
CA PRO A 144 -24.30 23.78 19.76
C PRO A 144 -23.22 22.92 20.46
N LEU A 145 -22.18 22.47 19.75
CA LEU A 145 -21.13 21.65 20.33
C LEU A 145 -20.06 22.53 20.98
N THR A 146 -19.62 22.09 22.15
CA THR A 146 -18.48 22.67 22.84
C THR A 146 -17.17 22.26 22.16
N LEU A 147 -16.13 23.07 22.31
CA LEU A 147 -14.79 22.73 21.82
C LEU A 147 -14.27 21.42 22.39
N VAL A 148 -14.65 21.13 23.65
CA VAL A 148 -14.25 19.89 24.35
C VAL A 148 -14.89 18.67 23.68
N GLU A 149 -16.18 18.72 23.34
CA GLU A 149 -16.86 17.61 22.66
C GLU A 149 -16.23 17.33 21.29
N ILE A 150 -15.92 18.37 20.52
CA ILE A 150 -15.23 18.22 19.23
C ILE A 150 -13.86 17.56 19.42
N LEU A 151 -13.08 18.00 20.42
CA LEU A 151 -11.78 17.44 20.71
C LEU A 151 -11.87 15.97 21.16
N SER A 152 -12.89 15.62 21.95
CA SER A 152 -13.16 14.25 22.36
C SER A 152 -13.48 13.34 21.18
N VAL A 153 -14.31 13.80 20.23
CA VAL A 153 -14.62 13.03 19.01
C VAL A 153 -13.38 12.85 18.14
N ILE A 154 -12.57 13.91 17.98
CA ILE A 154 -11.30 13.81 17.23
C ILE A 154 -10.35 12.82 17.91
N HIS A 155 -10.23 12.86 19.24
CA HIS A 155 -9.38 11.94 19.98
C HIS A 155 -9.78 10.49 19.76
N LEU A 156 -11.09 10.19 19.87
CA LEU A 156 -11.62 8.85 19.63
C LEU A 156 -11.36 8.39 18.19
N ALA A 157 -11.61 9.25 17.20
CA ALA A 157 -11.36 8.93 15.80
C ALA A 157 -9.87 8.68 15.51
N VAL A 158 -8.97 9.41 16.17
CA VAL A 158 -7.52 9.21 16.05
C VAL A 158 -7.08 7.90 16.70
N GLU A 159 -7.62 7.57 17.87
CA GLU A 159 -7.35 6.29 18.56
C GLU A 159 -7.81 5.09 17.72
N ASP A 160 -9.01 5.16 17.14
CA ASP A 160 -9.52 4.13 16.23
C ASP A 160 -8.65 4.00 14.97
N LEU A 161 -8.20 5.12 14.40
CA LEU A 161 -7.31 5.13 13.24
C LEU A 161 -5.94 4.51 13.58
N GLU A 162 -5.40 4.81 14.76
CA GLU A 162 -4.15 4.23 15.24
C GLU A 162 -4.28 2.72 15.40
N ASN A 163 -5.31 2.24 16.10
CA ASN A 163 -5.60 0.82 16.27
C ASN A 163 -5.75 0.12 14.91
N TRP A 164 -6.51 0.72 13.99
CA TRP A 164 -6.67 0.19 12.64
C TRP A 164 -5.33 0.11 11.89
N MET A 165 -4.46 1.11 11.99
CA MET A 165 -3.13 1.08 11.37
C MET A 165 -2.22 -0.01 11.97
N LEU A 166 -2.28 -0.20 13.29
CA LEU A 166 -1.50 -1.25 13.96
C LEU A 166 -1.93 -2.66 13.52
N GLU A 167 -3.24 -2.87 13.35
CA GLU A 167 -3.79 -4.17 12.95
C GLU A 167 -3.63 -4.47 11.44
N ASN A 168 -3.80 -3.44 10.59
CA ASN A 168 -3.95 -3.64 9.14
C ASN A 168 -2.70 -3.28 8.34
N VAL A 169 -1.77 -2.48 8.89
CA VAL A 169 -0.55 -2.05 8.19
C VAL A 169 0.68 -2.71 8.82
N PRO A 170 1.28 -3.73 8.18
CA PRO A 170 2.45 -4.42 8.73
C PRO A 170 3.64 -3.47 8.85
N GLY A 171 4.24 -3.40 10.04
CA GLY A 171 5.37 -2.50 10.32
C GLY A 171 4.99 -1.04 10.47
N SER A 172 3.70 -0.71 10.70
CA SER A 172 3.24 0.65 11.01
C SER A 172 3.94 1.25 12.23
N ASN A 173 4.23 0.44 13.24
CA ASN A 173 5.02 0.82 14.41
C ASN A 173 6.48 1.22 14.11
N LEU A 174 7.00 0.89 12.92
CA LEU A 174 8.35 1.24 12.45
C LEU A 174 8.31 2.31 11.35
N ALA A 175 7.12 2.65 10.83
CA ALA A 175 6.95 3.60 9.74
C ALA A 175 7.14 5.04 10.25
N THR A 176 8.10 5.76 9.69
CA THR A 176 8.34 7.17 9.99
C THR A 176 7.61 8.07 8.98
N VAL A 177 7.26 9.30 9.40
CA VAL A 177 6.63 10.30 8.53
C VAL A 177 7.45 10.56 7.25
N GLY A 178 8.79 10.43 7.33
CA GLY A 178 9.68 10.52 6.17
C GLY A 178 9.43 9.44 5.10
N HIS A 179 8.97 8.25 5.48
CA HIS A 179 8.61 7.18 4.53
C HIS A 179 7.26 7.49 3.83
N LEU A 180 6.32 8.11 4.54
CA LEU A 180 5.05 8.55 3.95
C LEU A 180 5.27 9.59 2.83
N GLY A 181 6.21 10.52 3.03
CA GLY A 181 6.59 11.51 2.01
C GLY A 181 7.27 10.91 0.77
N GLN A 182 7.76 9.67 0.83
CA GLN A 182 8.41 8.96 -0.28
C GLN A 182 7.44 8.05 -1.06
N LEU A 183 6.27 7.72 -0.51
CA LEU A 183 5.24 6.91 -1.17
C LEU A 183 4.86 7.41 -2.58
N PRO A 184 4.69 8.73 -2.84
CA PRO A 184 4.39 9.22 -4.20
C PRO A 184 5.51 8.93 -5.20
N ARG A 185 6.77 8.88 -4.74
CA ARG A 185 7.94 8.58 -5.59
C ARG A 185 8.07 7.08 -5.86
N LEU A 186 7.78 6.24 -4.86
CA LEU A 186 7.77 4.79 -4.99
C LEU A 186 6.66 4.31 -5.94
N ALA A 187 5.47 4.91 -5.87
CA ALA A 187 4.38 4.62 -6.82
C ALA A 187 4.79 4.91 -8.27
N LYS A 188 5.45 6.06 -8.53
CA LYS A 188 6.00 6.38 -9.85
C LYS A 188 7.12 5.44 -10.29
N ALA A 189 7.95 4.95 -9.37
CA ALA A 189 9.02 4.00 -9.68
C ALA A 189 8.48 2.59 -10.02
N TRP A 190 7.39 2.17 -9.39
CA TRP A 190 6.71 0.91 -9.70
C TRP A 190 6.17 0.86 -11.14
N ASP A 191 5.58 1.96 -11.59
CA ASP A 191 5.06 2.13 -12.96
C ASP A 191 6.18 2.02 -14.02
N ILE A 192 7.35 2.57 -13.71
CA ILE A 192 8.56 2.43 -14.53
C ILE A 192 9.06 0.97 -14.52
N GLY A 193 9.03 0.31 -13.37
CA GLY A 193 9.43 -1.09 -13.22
C GLY A 193 8.57 -2.06 -14.03
N GLN A 194 7.24 -1.90 -14.03
CA GLN A 194 6.33 -2.71 -14.84
C GLN A 194 6.55 -2.49 -16.34
N SER A 195 6.82 -1.25 -16.75
CA SER A 195 7.15 -0.92 -18.15
C SER A 195 8.45 -1.60 -18.60
N ILE A 196 9.46 -1.67 -17.74
CA ILE A 196 10.74 -2.36 -18.01
C ILE A 196 10.53 -3.87 -18.09
N PHE A 197 9.72 -4.45 -17.19
CA PHE A 197 9.39 -5.88 -17.22
C PHE A 197 8.66 -6.26 -18.52
N PHE A 198 7.69 -5.45 -18.95
CA PHE A 198 6.97 -5.67 -20.21
C PHE A 198 7.94 -5.65 -21.41
N ILE A 199 8.80 -4.63 -21.50
CA ILE A 199 9.82 -4.54 -22.56
C ILE A 199 10.81 -5.72 -22.52
N ALA A 200 11.23 -6.16 -21.32
CA ALA A 200 12.09 -7.32 -21.16
C ALA A 200 11.40 -8.62 -21.65
N THR A 201 10.11 -8.78 -21.36
CA THR A 201 9.33 -9.93 -21.88
C THR A 201 9.09 -9.87 -23.38
N SER A 202 8.91 -8.67 -23.96
CA SER A 202 8.76 -8.49 -25.41
C SER A 202 10.04 -8.80 -26.18
N ILE A 203 11.20 -8.52 -25.60
CA ILE A 203 12.51 -8.84 -26.20
C ILE A 203 12.87 -10.33 -25.98
N ALA A 204 12.53 -10.91 -24.82
CA ALA A 204 12.81 -12.30 -24.52
C ALA A 204 11.88 -13.30 -25.23
N ASN A 205 10.72 -12.85 -25.75
CA ASN A 205 9.79 -13.70 -26.49
C ASN A 205 9.21 -12.99 -27.73
N PRO A 206 9.95 -12.97 -28.86
CA PRO A 206 9.53 -12.28 -30.09
C PRO A 206 8.34 -12.94 -30.81
N SER A 207 7.77 -14.03 -30.30
CA SER A 207 6.61 -14.72 -30.90
C SER A 207 5.24 -14.12 -30.51
N ARG A 208 5.22 -13.03 -29.74
CA ARG A 208 3.99 -12.30 -29.34
C ARG A 208 3.79 -10.94 -30.04
N LEU A 209 4.56 -10.67 -31.09
CA LEU A 209 4.25 -9.64 -32.10
C LEU A 209 3.55 -10.32 -33.29
#